data_AF-A0A0C3NQI2-F1
#
_entry.id   AF-A0A0C3NQI2-F1
#
_cell.length_a   1.000
_cell.length_b   1.000
_cell.length_c   1.000
_cell.angle_alpha   90.00
_cell.angle_beta   90.00
_cell.angle_gamma   90.00
#
_symmetry.space_group_name_H-M   'P 1'
#
loop_
_entity.id
_entity.type
_entity.pdbx_description
1 polymer ?
#
loop_
_entity_poly.entity_id
_entity_poly.type
_entity_poly.pdbx_seq_one_letter_code
_entity_poly.pdbx_strand_id
1 'polypeptide(L)'
;MSNSSLKPPAESRNETDIAEYFNHIQRILGEIPEAETRADLATRVTELSEAITATRFFVATKIEDYIELNKRLIKLEKKIKRQSIR
;
A
#
# COMPACT_ATOMS: atom_id res chain seq x y z
N MET A 1 -9.85 19.91 35.65
CA MET A 1 -8.79 20.42 34.76
C MET A 1 -9.11 19.97 33.35
N SER A 2 -9.39 20.93 32.47
CA SER A 2 -9.66 20.70 31.06
C SER A 2 -8.36 20.39 30.33
N ASN A 3 -8.34 19.31 29.55
CA ASN A 3 -7.47 19.15 28.38
C ASN A 3 -8.30 18.45 27.30
N SER A 4 -9.07 19.26 26.58
CA SER A 4 -9.60 18.93 25.25
C SER A 4 -8.77 19.72 24.23
N SER A 5 -8.07 19.02 23.33
CA SER A 5 -7.82 19.38 21.91
C SER A 5 -6.84 18.35 21.32
N LEU A 6 -7.31 17.42 20.47
CA LEU A 6 -7.22 17.47 19.00
C LEU A 6 -5.76 17.55 18.50
N LYS A 7 -5.16 16.51 17.88
CA LYS A 7 -5.55 15.84 16.62
C LYS A 7 -4.89 14.45 16.52
N PRO A 8 -5.54 13.46 15.89
CA PRO A 8 -4.89 12.65 14.87
C PRO A 8 -5.54 13.07 13.54
N PRO A 9 -4.86 13.86 12.71
CA PRO A 9 -4.35 13.23 11.49
C PRO A 9 -3.13 13.95 10.93
N ALA A 10 -2.04 13.21 10.72
CA ALA A 10 -1.01 13.59 9.76
C ALA A 10 -0.26 12.36 9.23
N GLU A 11 -0.96 11.26 8.99
CA GLU A 11 -0.48 10.22 8.07
C GLU A 11 -1.40 10.22 6.83
N SER A 12 -1.57 11.41 6.24
CA SER A 12 -2.18 11.58 4.91
C SER A 12 -1.19 12.21 3.93
N ARG A 13 0.12 12.08 4.20
CA ARG A 13 1.16 12.58 3.31
C ARG A 13 1.92 11.37 2.79
N ASN A 14 1.44 10.89 1.64
CA ASN A 14 1.98 9.83 0.80
C ASN A 14 1.50 8.41 1.16
N GLU A 15 0.18 8.21 1.32
CA GLU A 15 -0.35 6.93 0.84
C GLU A 15 -0.22 6.94 -0.68
N THR A 16 0.94 6.51 -1.19
CA THR A 16 1.10 6.14 -2.59
C THR A 16 0.01 5.13 -2.90
N ASP A 17 -0.95 5.52 -3.74
CA ASP A 17 -2.06 4.66 -4.10
C ASP A 17 -1.50 3.44 -4.86
N ILE A 18 -2.06 2.26 -4.61
CA ILE A 18 -1.71 1.06 -5.38
C ILE A 18 -1.91 1.30 -6.89
N ALA A 19 -2.82 2.20 -7.26
CA ALA A 19 -3.01 2.64 -8.63
C ALA A 19 -1.75 3.27 -9.25
N GLU A 20 -0.94 4.02 -8.48
CA GLU A 20 0.30 4.63 -8.99
C GLU A 20 1.33 3.55 -9.39
N TYR A 21 1.43 2.48 -8.60
CA TYR A 21 2.28 1.33 -8.90
C TYR A 21 1.83 0.61 -10.18
N PHE A 22 0.52 0.36 -10.33
CA PHE A 22 -0.02 -0.27 -11.54
C PHE A 22 0.11 0.62 -12.78
N ASN A 23 -0.12 1.92 -12.65
CA ASN A 23 0.07 2.89 -13.74
C ASN A 23 1.53 2.93 -14.19
N HIS A 24 2.47 2.88 -13.25
CA HIS A 24 3.90 2.82 -13.57
C HIS A 24 4.26 1.54 -14.35
N ILE A 25 3.75 0.38 -13.93
CA ILE A 25 3.92 -0.89 -14.66
C ILE A 25 3.32 -0.79 -16.07
N GLN A 26 2.10 -0.27 -16.20
CA GLN A 26 1.43 -0.12 -17.49
C GLN A 26 2.21 0.81 -18.43
N ARG A 27 2.77 1.90 -17.92
CA ARG A 27 3.64 2.80 -18.68
C ARG A 27 4.84 2.05 -19.25
N ILE A 28 5.58 1.30 -18.43
CA ILE A 28 6.75 0.52 -18.88
C ILE A 28 6.33 -0.53 -19.92
N LEU A 29 5.20 -1.21 -19.71
CA LEU A 29 4.67 -2.17 -20.68
C LEU A 29 4.34 -1.53 -22.04
N GLY A 30 3.80 -0.31 -22.05
CA GLY A 30 3.55 0.46 -23.28
C GLY A 30 4.83 0.95 -23.96
N GLU A 31 5.90 1.09 -23.20
CA GLU A 31 7.23 1.51 -23.65
C GLU A 31 8.06 0.36 -24.24
N ILE A 32 7.80 -0.90 -23.87
CA ILE A 32 8.56 -2.07 -24.37
C ILE A 32 8.50 -2.23 -25.90
N PRO A 33 7.34 -2.09 -26.57
CA PRO A 33 7.26 -2.16 -28.03
C PRO A 33 8.06 -1.08 -28.76
N GLU A 34 8.33 0.05 -28.10
CA GLU A 34 9.08 1.19 -28.65
C GLU A 34 10.60 1.01 -28.53
N ALA A 35 11.09 -0.12 -28.01
CA ALA A 35 12.51 -0.36 -27.83
C ALA A 35 13.23 -0.55 -29.18
N GLU A 36 14.14 0.36 -29.51
CA GLU A 36 14.87 0.35 -30.79
C GLU A 36 16.04 -0.64 -30.81
N THR A 37 16.58 -0.97 -29.63
CA THR A 37 17.74 -1.84 -29.49
C THR A 37 17.51 -2.94 -28.45
N ARG A 38 18.29 -4.02 -28.57
CA ARG A 38 18.29 -5.09 -27.56
C ARG A 38 18.70 -4.59 -26.18
N ALA A 39 19.60 -3.60 -26.11
CA ALA A 39 20.02 -3.00 -24.85
C ALA A 39 18.88 -2.20 -24.22
N ASP A 40 18.17 -1.39 -25.01
CA ASP A 40 16.99 -0.63 -24.56
C ASP A 40 15.88 -1.56 -24.05
N LEU A 41 15.58 -2.63 -24.80
CA LEU A 41 14.63 -3.66 -24.36
C LEU A 41 15.04 -4.30 -23.03
N ALA A 42 16.33 -4.63 -22.87
CA ALA A 42 16.83 -5.21 -21.63
C ALA A 42 16.68 -4.25 -20.43
N THR A 43 16.93 -2.95 -20.64
CA THR A 43 16.72 -1.92 -19.62
C THR A 43 15.24 -1.87 -19.22
N ARG A 44 14.32 -1.76 -20.19
CA ARG A 44 12.87 -1.68 -19.91
C ARG A 44 12.32 -2.92 -19.22
N VAL A 45 12.82 -4.11 -19.59
CA VAL A 45 12.46 -5.36 -18.90
C VAL A 45 12.99 -5.41 -17.47
N THR A 46 14.19 -4.86 -17.23
CA THR A 46 14.75 -4.72 -15.87
C THR A 46 13.88 -3.78 -15.04
N GLU A 47 13.56 -2.61 -15.56
CA GLU A 47 12.68 -1.63 -14.90
C GLU A 47 11.29 -2.23 -14.59
N LEU A 48 10.72 -2.98 -15.53
CA LEU A 48 9.45 -3.69 -15.31
C LEU A 48 9.56 -4.68 -14.14
N SER A 49 10.66 -5.43 -14.05
CA SER A 49 10.88 -6.40 -12.98
C SER A 49 10.98 -5.71 -11.61
N GLU A 50 11.69 -4.59 -11.55
CA GLU A 50 11.82 -3.77 -10.35
C GLU A 50 10.47 -3.17 -9.93
N ALA A 51 9.70 -2.63 -10.89
CA ALA A 51 8.36 -2.08 -10.65
C ALA A 51 7.39 -3.14 -10.10
N ILE A 52 7.38 -4.35 -10.67
CA ILE A 52 6.57 -5.47 -10.17
C ILE A 52 6.99 -5.85 -8.76
N THR A 53 8.30 -5.90 -8.50
CA THR A 53 8.83 -6.24 -7.18
C THR A 53 8.43 -5.20 -6.12
N ALA A 54 8.57 -3.91 -6.42
CA ALA A 54 8.16 -2.83 -5.54
C ALA A 54 6.65 -2.88 -5.25
N THR A 55 5.83 -3.14 -6.27
CA THR A 55 4.37 -3.29 -6.13
C THR A 55 4.02 -4.45 -5.20
N ARG A 56 4.69 -5.60 -5.36
CA ARG A 56 4.48 -6.76 -4.48
C ARG A 56 4.83 -6.45 -3.03
N PHE A 57 5.94 -5.74 -2.79
CA PHE A 57 6.31 -5.32 -1.44
C PHE A 57 5.27 -4.38 -0.83
N PHE A 58 4.79 -3.40 -1.58
CA PHE A 58 3.74 -2.50 -1.13
C PHE A 58 2.44 -3.24 -0.77
N VAL A 59 2.01 -4.20 -1.60
CA VAL A 59 0.82 -5.00 -1.29
C VAL A 59 1.01 -5.83 -0.02
N ALA A 60 2.20 -6.42 0.16
CA ALA A 60 2.50 -7.20 1.36
C ALA A 60 2.40 -6.37 2.64
N THR A 61 2.93 -5.13 2.65
CA THR A 61 2.83 -4.25 3.82
C THR A 61 1.39 -3.87 4.12
N LYS A 62 0.57 -3.58 3.10
CA LYS A 62 -0.86 -3.29 3.30
C LYS A 62 -1.65 -4.49 3.83
N ILE A 63 -1.28 -5.71 3.46
CA ILE A 63 -1.87 -6.93 4.05
C ILE A 63 -1.51 -7.05 5.53
N GLU A 64 -0.27 -6.77 5.91
CA GLU A 64 0.17 -6.79 7.31
C GLU A 64 -0.60 -5.75 8.15
N ASP A 65 -0.75 -4.53 7.63
CA ASP A 65 -1.54 -3.46 8.25
C ASP A 65 -3.00 -3.90 8.46
N TYR A 66 -3.61 -4.53 7.45
CA TYR A 66 -4.97 -5.06 7.55
C TYR A 66 -5.10 -6.14 8.63
N ILE A 67 -4.16 -7.07 8.70
CA ILE A 67 -4.15 -8.13 9.72
C ILE A 67 -4.09 -7.52 11.12
N GLU A 68 -3.23 -6.51 11.33
CA GLU A 68 -3.10 -5.85 12.62
C GLU A 68 -4.35 -5.05 12.99
N LEU A 69 -4.94 -4.33 12.02
CA LEU A 69 -6.20 -3.61 12.22
C LEU A 69 -7.34 -4.57 12.59
N ASN A 70 -7.45 -5.71 11.91
CA ASN A 70 -8.45 -6.72 12.20
C ASN A 70 -8.27 -7.32 13.61
N LYS A 71 -7.04 -7.58 14.06
CA LYS A 71 -6.75 -8.00 15.44
C LYS A 71 -7.23 -6.97 16.47
N ARG A 72 -7.05 -5.68 16.20
CA ARG A 72 -7.52 -4.58 17.07
C ARG A 72 -9.05 -4.51 17.10
N LEU A 73 -9.71 -4.66 15.96
CA LEU A 73 -11.17 -4.71 15.85
C LEU A 73 -11.76 -5.84 16.68
N ILE A 74 -11.24 -7.07 16.54
CA ILE A 74 -11.69 -8.23 17.33
C ILE A 74 -11.54 -7.99 18.84
N LYS A 75 -10.44 -7.35 19.27
CA LYS A 75 -10.23 -7.00 20.69
C LYS A 75 -11.27 -5.98 21.16
N LEU A 76 -11.61 -4.99 20.34
CA LEU A 76 -12.64 -3.99 20.63
C LEU A 76 -14.04 -4.62 20.73
N GLU A 77 -14.42 -5.47 19.78
CA GLU A 77 -15.69 -6.20 19.80
C GLU A 77 -15.86 -7.03 21.07
N LYS A 78 -14.80 -7.74 21.50
CA LYS A 78 -14.81 -8.49 22.77
C LYS A 78 -15.00 -7.59 23.98
N LYS A 79 -14.40 -6.40 23.99
CA LYS A 79 -14.58 -5.42 25.09
C LYS A 79 -16.01 -4.90 25.14
N ILE A 80 -16.57 -4.52 23.99
CA ILE A 80 -17.95 -4.02 23.88
C ILE A 80 -18.94 -5.09 24.35
N LYS A 81 -18.81 -6.34 23.89
CA LYS A 81 -19.66 -7.46 24.35
C LYS A 81 -19.60 -7.68 25.85
N ARG A 82 -18.42 -7.55 26.47
CA ARG A 82 -18.28 -7.67 27.94
C ARG A 82 -18.93 -6.51 28.68
N GLN A 83 -18.93 -5.32 28.10
CA GLN A 83 -19.57 -4.13 28.68
C GLN A 83 -21.09 -4.16 28.55
N SER A 84 -21.64 -4.76 27.48
CA SER A 84 -23.11 -4.83 27.30
C SER A 84 -23.79 -5.92 28.14
N ILE A 85 -23.02 -6.78 28.83
CA ILE A 85 -23.53 -7.83 29.73
C ILE A 85 -23.53 -7.34 31.20
N ARG A 86 -22.92 -6.18 31.48
CA ARG A 86 -23.02 -5.48 32.77
C ARG A 86 -24.06 -4.38 32.68
#